data_AF-A0A2Z3IK06-F1
#
_entry.id   AF-A0A2Z3IK06-F1
#
_cell.length_a   1.000
_cell.length_b   1.000
_cell.length_c   1.000
_cell.angle_alpha   90.00
_cell.angle_beta   90.00
_cell.angle_gamma   90.00
#
_symmetry.space_group_name_H-M   'P 1'
#
loop_
_entity.id
_entity.type
_entity.pdbx_description
1 polymer ?
#
loop_
_entity_poly.entity_id
_entity_poly.type
_entity_poly.pdbx_seq_one_letter_code
_entity_poly.pdbx_strand_id
1 'polypeptide(L)'
;MRYFVTLLAALTMCTTVQADEAVDLKCSQATNVAVATFNARKDGLTESQAMGMLREQKIYSGILVWAVKQGLRAPADAAEWVVRGSVFGECVKRGAV
;
A
#
# COMPACT_ATOMS: atom_id res chain seq x y z
N MET A 1 21.59 -47.54 24.58
CA MET A 1 21.18 -46.88 23.32
C MET A 1 20.35 -45.66 23.75
N ARG A 2 20.91 -44.50 24.12
CA ARG A 2 21.61 -43.49 23.29
C ARG A 2 20.90 -43.31 21.96
N TYR A 3 19.97 -42.34 21.89
CA TYR A 3 19.72 -41.34 20.83
C TYR A 3 18.42 -40.55 21.17
N PHE A 4 18.50 -39.74 22.22
CA PHE A 4 17.66 -38.54 22.36
C PHE A 4 18.58 -37.36 22.00
N VAL A 5 18.04 -36.27 21.45
CA VAL A 5 18.76 -35.06 20.94
C VAL A 5 19.30 -35.34 19.52
N THR A 6 18.84 -34.75 18.41
CA THR A 6 18.52 -33.35 18.11
C THR A 6 17.90 -33.33 16.71
N LEU A 7 16.66 -32.86 16.53
CA LEU A 7 16.12 -32.56 15.18
C LEU A 7 15.03 -31.47 15.25
N LEU A 8 15.33 -30.40 15.97
CA LEU A 8 14.50 -29.18 16.04
C LEU A 8 15.42 -27.96 15.86
N ALA A 9 15.98 -27.81 14.67
CA ALA A 9 16.78 -26.63 14.33
C ALA A 9 16.73 -26.28 12.82
N ALA A 10 15.63 -26.59 12.12
CA ALA A 10 15.48 -26.31 10.69
C ALA A 10 14.15 -25.61 10.31
N LEU A 11 13.42 -25.04 11.28
CA LEU A 11 12.07 -24.48 11.05
C LEU A 11 11.97 -22.96 11.25
N THR A 12 13.08 -22.24 11.47
CA THR A 12 13.02 -20.82 11.87
C THR A 12 13.46 -19.81 10.80
N MET A 13 13.55 -20.19 9.51
CA MET A 13 13.97 -19.24 8.45
C MET A 13 13.07 -19.21 7.19
N CYS A 14 11.78 -19.51 7.29
CA CYS A 14 10.88 -19.51 6.12
C CYS A 14 9.69 -18.54 6.21
N THR A 15 9.74 -17.49 7.04
CA THR A 15 8.59 -16.57 7.21
C THR A 15 8.81 -15.15 6.69
N THR A 16 10.01 -14.77 6.23
CA THR A 16 10.29 -13.39 5.80
C THR A 16 9.88 -13.09 4.36
N VAL A 17 10.01 -14.05 3.44
CA VAL A 17 9.72 -13.83 2.00
C VAL A 17 8.25 -13.48 1.74
N GLN A 18 7.32 -14.09 2.48
CA GLN A 18 5.89 -13.85 2.31
C GLN A 18 5.43 -12.50 2.87
N ALA A 19 6.15 -11.97 3.87
CA ALA A 19 5.82 -10.69 4.47
C ALA A 19 6.16 -9.53 3.52
N ASP A 20 7.31 -9.61 2.83
CA ASP A 20 7.75 -8.57 1.90
C ASP A 20 6.84 -8.48 0.65
N GLU A 21 6.46 -9.62 0.06
CA GLU A 21 5.52 -9.66 -1.07
C GLU A 21 4.14 -9.08 -0.71
N ALA A 22 3.67 -9.32 0.52
CA ALA A 22 2.40 -8.78 0.99
C ALA A 22 2.46 -7.26 1.21
N VAL A 23 3.60 -6.73 1.66
CA VAL A 23 3.83 -5.28 1.80
C VAL A 23 3.87 -4.63 0.42
N ASP A 24 4.62 -5.20 -0.53
CA ASP A 24 4.74 -4.68 -1.89
C ASP A 24 3.40 -4.63 -2.61
N LEU A 25 2.57 -5.67 -2.46
CA LEU A 25 1.24 -5.71 -3.06
C LEU A 25 0.32 -4.62 -2.47
N LYS A 26 0.28 -4.49 -1.14
CA LYS A 26 -0.50 -3.45 -0.45
C LYS A 26 -0.05 -2.04 -0.87
N CYS A 27 1.25 -1.80 -0.91
CA CYS A 27 1.81 -0.50 -1.28
C CYS A 27 1.62 -0.18 -2.76
N SER A 28 1.69 -1.18 -3.64
CA SER A 28 1.36 -1.03 -5.06
C SER A 28 -0.10 -0.63 -5.25
N GLN A 29 -1.02 -1.27 -4.51
CA GLN A 29 -2.45 -0.94 -4.57
C GLN A 29 -2.72 0.49 -4.08
N ALA A 30 -2.17 0.86 -2.92
CA ALA A 30 -2.26 2.21 -2.38
C ALA A 30 -1.73 3.25 -3.38
N THR A 31 -0.59 2.97 -4.00
CA THR A 31 0.01 3.86 -4.99
C THR A 31 -0.87 4.06 -6.22
N ASN A 32 -1.48 2.98 -6.73
CA ASN A 32 -2.40 3.06 -7.86
C ASN A 32 -3.65 3.90 -7.52
N VAL A 33 -4.19 3.76 -6.30
CA VAL A 33 -5.31 4.59 -5.83
C VAL A 33 -4.91 6.07 -5.73
N ALA A 34 -3.73 6.37 -5.19
CA ALA A 34 -3.23 7.74 -5.10
C ALA A 34 -3.06 8.38 -6.48
N VAL A 35 -2.47 7.66 -7.44
CA VAL A 35 -2.28 8.12 -8.82
C VAL A 35 -3.63 8.33 -9.53
N ALA A 36 -4.55 7.38 -9.41
CA ALA A 36 -5.89 7.50 -10.00
C ALA A 36 -6.61 8.75 -9.46
N THR A 37 -6.52 8.97 -8.14
CA THR A 37 -7.11 10.14 -7.48
C THR A 37 -6.43 11.44 -7.93
N PHE A 38 -5.10 11.45 -8.03
CA PHE A 38 -4.30 12.59 -8.49
C PHE A 38 -4.68 13.01 -9.93
N ASN A 39 -4.92 12.05 -10.81
CA ASN A 39 -5.32 12.31 -12.18
C ASN A 39 -6.79 12.77 -12.25
N ALA A 40 -7.70 12.05 -11.59
CA ALA A 40 -9.14 12.33 -11.62
C ALA A 40 -9.55 13.63 -10.91
N ARG A 41 -8.75 14.16 -9.97
CA ARG A 41 -9.06 15.47 -9.35
C ARG A 41 -9.04 16.63 -10.35
N LYS A 42 -8.33 16.47 -11.48
CA LYS A 42 -8.34 17.45 -12.58
C LYS A 42 -9.74 17.56 -13.20
N ASP A 43 -10.51 16.47 -13.14
CA ASP A 43 -11.90 16.39 -13.59
C ASP A 43 -12.90 16.73 -12.47
N GLY A 44 -12.43 17.27 -11.34
CA GLY A 44 -13.28 17.69 -10.22
C GLY A 44 -13.60 16.59 -9.20
N LEU A 45 -12.90 15.45 -9.22
CA LEU A 45 -13.09 14.41 -8.20
C LEU A 45 -12.82 14.97 -6.79
N THR A 46 -13.81 14.86 -5.91
CA THR A 46 -13.73 15.28 -4.51
C THR A 46 -13.31 14.12 -3.60
N GLU A 47 -12.83 14.45 -2.40
CA GLU A 47 -12.51 13.44 -1.37
C GLU A 47 -13.72 12.57 -1.05
N SER A 48 -14.92 13.16 -0.90
CA SER A 48 -16.13 12.40 -0.56
C SER A 48 -16.49 11.38 -1.65
N GLN A 49 -16.37 11.76 -2.92
CA GLN A 49 -16.59 10.84 -4.06
C GLN A 49 -15.56 9.72 -4.08
N ALA A 50 -14.27 10.04 -3.94
CA ALA A 50 -13.21 9.04 -3.90
C ALA A 50 -13.41 8.03 -2.74
N MET A 51 -13.79 8.53 -1.56
CA MET A 51 -14.13 7.67 -0.42
C MET A 51 -15.40 6.84 -0.66
N GLY A 52 -16.40 7.40 -1.35
CA GLY A 52 -17.59 6.69 -1.79
C GLY A 52 -17.23 5.48 -2.66
N MET A 53 -16.39 5.69 -3.67
CA MET A 53 -15.92 4.63 -4.56
C MET A 53 -15.18 3.51 -3.81
N LEU A 54 -14.32 3.84 -2.83
CA LEU A 54 -13.65 2.83 -2.01
C LEU A 54 -14.64 1.98 -1.20
N ARG A 55 -15.74 2.57 -0.72
CA ARG A 55 -16.81 1.85 0.01
C ARG A 55 -17.64 0.97 -0.92
N GLU A 56 -18.03 1.49 -2.08
CA GLU A 56 -18.80 0.75 -3.09
C GLU A 56 -18.04 -0.48 -3.58
N GLN A 57 -16.72 -0.36 -3.79
CA GLN A 57 -15.84 -1.45 -4.16
C GLN A 57 -15.48 -2.39 -3.00
N LYS A 58 -15.96 -2.11 -1.78
CA LYS A 58 -15.68 -2.88 -0.55
C LYS A 58 -14.19 -3.01 -0.21
N ILE A 59 -13.38 -2.04 -0.62
CA ILE A 59 -11.93 -1.97 -0.34
C ILE A 59 -11.56 -0.86 0.66
N TYR A 60 -12.56 -0.20 1.24
CA TYR A 60 -12.37 0.89 2.18
C TYR A 60 -11.50 0.45 3.38
N SER A 61 -10.28 0.98 3.43
CA SER A 61 -9.27 0.63 4.44
C SER A 61 -8.41 1.86 4.75
N GLY A 62 -7.77 1.88 5.92
CA GLY A 62 -6.94 3.00 6.36
C GLY A 62 -5.86 3.39 5.34
N ILE A 63 -5.23 2.39 4.71
CA ILE A 63 -4.16 2.60 3.73
C ILE A 63 -4.68 3.20 2.41
N LEU A 64 -5.83 2.76 1.91
CA LEU A 64 -6.41 3.33 0.69
C LEU A 64 -7.02 4.71 0.93
N VAL A 65 -7.61 4.94 2.11
CA VAL A 65 -8.05 6.28 2.54
C VAL A 65 -6.86 7.24 2.59
N TRP A 66 -5.74 6.81 3.16
CA TRP A 66 -4.50 7.59 3.17
C TRP A 66 -4.00 7.86 1.74
N ALA A 67 -4.00 6.86 0.86
CA ALA A 67 -3.60 7.03 -0.53
C ALA A 67 -4.45 8.04 -1.31
N VAL A 68 -5.77 8.01 -1.16
CA VAL A 68 -6.67 9.03 -1.75
C VAL A 68 -6.27 10.43 -1.29
N LYS A 69 -6.01 10.61 0.01
CA LYS A 69 -5.56 11.89 0.55
C LYS A 69 -4.21 12.33 0.00
N GLN A 70 -3.27 11.41 -0.24
CA GLN A 70 -2.00 11.75 -0.88
C GLN A 70 -2.22 12.21 -2.34
N GLY A 71 -3.05 11.51 -3.10
CA GLY A 71 -3.39 11.90 -4.48
C GLY A 71 -4.03 13.30 -4.56
N LEU A 72 -4.94 13.61 -3.64
CA LEU A 72 -5.59 14.93 -3.58
C LEU A 72 -4.67 16.05 -3.10
N ARG A 73 -3.67 15.75 -2.26
CA ARG A 73 -2.73 16.74 -1.71
C ARG A 73 -1.47 16.96 -2.53
N ALA A 74 -1.16 16.06 -3.47
CA ALA A 74 0.01 16.19 -4.31
C ALA A 74 0.02 17.54 -5.06
N PRO A 75 1.19 18.14 -5.36
CA PRO A 75 1.27 19.38 -6.14
C PRO A 75 0.56 19.25 -7.49
N ALA A 76 -0.13 20.30 -7.96
CA ALA A 76 -0.92 20.25 -9.20
C ALA A 76 -0.07 19.99 -10.46
N ASP A 77 1.18 20.42 -10.41
CA ASP A 77 2.21 20.34 -11.44
C ASP A 77 3.11 19.10 -11.31
N ALA A 78 2.91 18.27 -10.28
CA ALA A 78 3.70 17.06 -10.10
C ALA A 78 3.52 16.09 -11.27
N ALA A 79 4.60 15.46 -11.71
CA ALA A 79 4.49 14.35 -12.65
C ALA A 79 3.96 13.10 -11.93
N GLU A 80 3.19 12.26 -12.64
CA GLU A 80 2.59 11.05 -12.07
C GLU A 80 3.64 10.14 -11.42
N TRP A 81 4.79 9.94 -12.06
CA TRP A 81 5.85 9.08 -11.54
C TRP A 81 6.43 9.58 -10.21
N VAL A 82 6.40 10.89 -9.96
CA VAL A 82 6.80 11.47 -8.67
C VAL A 82 5.80 11.09 -7.59
N VAL A 83 4.50 11.22 -7.86
CA VAL A 83 3.42 10.82 -6.94
C VAL A 83 3.47 9.32 -6.66
N ARG A 84 3.72 8.52 -7.70
CA ARG A 84 3.88 7.07 -7.59
C ARG A 84 5.03 6.72 -6.66
N GLY A 85 6.22 7.29 -6.90
CA GLY A 85 7.42 7.01 -6.11
C GLY A 85 7.30 7.47 -4.66
N SER A 86 6.73 8.65 -4.40
CA SER A 86 6.57 9.18 -3.04
C SER A 86 5.61 8.33 -2.21
N VAL A 87 4.44 8.01 -2.75
CA VAL A 87 3.42 7.22 -2.05
C VAL A 87 3.91 5.80 -1.79
N PHE A 88 4.54 5.15 -2.75
CA PHE A 88 5.09 3.81 -2.55
C PHE A 88 6.16 3.81 -1.44
N GLY A 89 7.13 4.74 -1.53
CA GLY A 89 8.20 4.85 -0.54
C GLY A 89 7.70 5.17 0.87
N GLU A 90 6.69 6.03 1.00
CA GLU A 90 6.06 6.29 2.30
C GLU A 90 5.26 5.10 2.83
N CYS A 91 4.55 4.37 1.96
CA CYS A 91 3.81 3.19 2.35
C CYS A 91 4.72 2.11 2.96
N VAL A 92 5.85 1.82 2.30
CA VAL A 92 6.85 0.86 2.80
C VAL A 92 7.40 1.30 4.15
N LYS A 93 7.74 2.59 4.31
CA LYS A 93 8.22 3.15 5.59
C LYS A 93 7.21 3.05 6.73
N ARG A 94 5.90 3.03 6.41
CA ARG A 94 4.82 2.87 7.40
C ARG A 94 4.63 1.42 7.85
N GLY A 95 5.34 0.45 7.26
CA GLY A 95 5.23 -0.98 7.58
C GLY A 95 3.90 -1.61 7.18
N ALA A 96 3.16 -1.00 6.23
CA ALA A 96 1.86 -1.43 5.70
C ALA A 96 0.87 -2.00 6.75
N VAL A 97 0.62 -1.21 7.82
CA VAL A 97 -0.48 -1.36 8.79
C VAL A 97 -1.80 -0.88 8.21
#